data_AF-A0A7Y4HTC2-F1
#
_entry.id   AF-A0A7Y4HTC2-F1
#
_cell.length_a   1.000
_cell.length_b   1.000
_cell.length_c   1.000
_cell.angle_alpha   90.00
_cell.angle_beta   90.00
_cell.angle_gamma   90.00
#
_symmetry.space_group_name_H-M   'P 1'
#
loop_
_entity.id
_entity.type
_entity.pdbx_description
1 polymer ?
#
loop_
_entity_poly.entity_id
_entity_poly.type
_entity_poly.pdbx_seq_one_letter_code
_entity_poly.pdbx_strand_id
1 'polypeptide(L)'
;MTLALAGALAALALIDSTSFGTLMIPLWLMLAPGRMRVGRILLFLVTVATFYFGVGLAILFGAEAAIERLGGLFSSRIMLTALFVAGIALVIWSFQLEAKAKREKKEGAPPSSRILRWRDRAVGSPSSDAGSGSGGVALMGLALGAGTVEVATMLPYLGAIGLLTTSDVGWPLSGGVLAAYCLVMILPALVFLLLRLVAARWVDPVLLKLDGWLTRNSTNTLSWVVGILGVLLVVSTAGEVL
;
A
#
# COMPACT_ATOMS: atom_id res chain seq x y z
N MET A 1 11.90 12.42 -21.11
CA MET A 1 11.98 11.29 -20.16
C MET A 1 13.03 10.31 -20.67
N THR A 2 14.01 9.93 -19.85
CA THR A 2 15.04 8.96 -20.25
C THR A 2 14.50 7.53 -20.12
N LEU A 3 15.03 6.58 -20.91
CA LEU A 3 14.64 5.17 -20.83
C LEU A 3 14.96 4.57 -19.45
N ALA A 4 16.04 5.03 -18.83
CA ALA A 4 16.44 4.62 -17.48
C ALA A 4 15.43 5.06 -16.42
N LEU A 5 14.96 6.32 -16.48
CA LEU A 5 13.92 6.82 -15.57
C LEU A 5 12.60 6.06 -15.78
N ALA A 6 12.22 5.81 -17.03
CA ALA A 6 11.04 5.02 -17.37
C ALA A 6 11.10 3.61 -16.76
N GLY A 7 12.24 2.94 -16.91
CA GLY A 7 12.47 1.60 -16.36
C GLY A 7 12.45 1.58 -14.83
N ALA A 8 13.08 2.57 -14.19
CA ALA A 8 13.07 2.69 -12.73
C ALA A 8 11.66 2.91 -12.19
N LEU A 9 10.88 3.80 -12.80
CA LEU A 9 9.49 4.06 -12.42
C LEU A 9 8.60 2.83 -12.63
N ALA A 10 8.79 2.08 -13.72
CA ALA A 10 8.07 0.83 -13.95
C ALA A 10 8.43 -0.23 -12.91
N ALA A 11 9.70 -0.37 -12.55
CA ALA A 11 10.14 -1.29 -11.51
C ALA A 11 9.55 -0.93 -10.13
N LEU A 12 9.58 0.36 -9.78
CA LEU A 12 8.97 0.88 -8.54
C LEU A 12 7.45 0.61 -8.53
N ALA A 13 6.75 0.85 -9.63
CA ALA A 13 5.33 0.57 -9.76
C ALA A 13 5.01 -0.92 -9.60
N LEU A 14 5.87 -1.80 -10.13
CA LEU A 14 5.72 -3.25 -9.96
C LEU A 14 5.97 -3.68 -8.50
N ILE A 15 6.94 -3.08 -7.82
CA ILE A 15 7.15 -3.32 -6.39
C ILE A 15 5.91 -2.88 -5.60
N ASP A 16 5.36 -1.71 -5.92
CA ASP A 16 4.16 -1.16 -5.26
C ASP A 16 2.91 -1.99 -5.56
N SER A 17 2.83 -2.62 -6.74
CA SER A 17 1.75 -3.56 -7.09
C SER A 17 1.71 -4.84 -6.25
N THR A 18 2.77 -5.13 -5.50
CA THR A 18 2.82 -6.25 -4.56
C THR A 18 2.40 -5.86 -3.14
N SER A 19 1.99 -4.60 -2.92
CA SER A 19 1.52 -4.13 -1.63
C SER A 19 0.26 -4.88 -1.17
N PHE A 20 0.01 -4.83 0.13
CA PHE A 20 -1.14 -5.47 0.75
C PHE A 20 -2.45 -4.85 0.22
N GLY A 21 -2.49 -3.54 0.01
CA GLY A 21 -3.65 -2.82 -0.49
C GLY A 21 -3.96 -3.11 -1.96
N THR A 22 -2.93 -3.18 -2.81
CA THR A 22 -3.09 -3.27 -4.27
C THR A 22 -3.31 -4.68 -4.79
N LEU A 23 -2.78 -5.71 -4.14
CA LEU A 23 -2.93 -7.10 -4.59
C LEU A 23 -3.81 -7.96 -3.66
N MET A 24 -3.63 -7.86 -2.34
CA MET A 24 -4.32 -8.75 -1.39
C MET A 24 -5.84 -8.54 -1.42
N ILE A 25 -6.28 -7.29 -1.37
CA ILE A 25 -7.70 -6.96 -1.31
C ILE A 25 -8.41 -7.42 -2.60
N PRO A 26 -7.88 -7.15 -3.81
CA PRO A 26 -8.44 -7.73 -5.04
C PRO A 26 -8.43 -9.25 -5.05
N LEU A 27 -7.33 -9.92 -4.70
CA LEU A 27 -7.26 -11.38 -4.63
C LEU A 27 -8.34 -11.95 -3.71
N TRP A 28 -8.54 -11.34 -2.56
CA TRP A 28 -9.56 -11.76 -1.61
C TRP A 28 -11.00 -11.52 -2.13
N LEU A 29 -11.27 -10.38 -2.79
CA LEU A 29 -12.56 -10.13 -3.44
C LEU A 29 -12.83 -11.12 -4.58
N MET A 30 -11.80 -11.61 -5.25
CA MET A 30 -11.93 -12.69 -6.23
C MET A 30 -12.28 -14.00 -5.50
N LEU A 31 -11.53 -14.38 -4.47
CA LEU A 31 -11.69 -15.66 -3.77
C LEU A 31 -12.92 -15.74 -2.83
N ALA A 32 -13.65 -14.65 -2.62
CA ALA A 32 -14.83 -14.63 -1.75
C ALA A 32 -15.92 -15.61 -2.25
N PRO A 33 -16.53 -16.42 -1.36
CA PRO A 33 -17.56 -17.39 -1.74
C PRO A 33 -18.81 -16.71 -2.30
N GLY A 34 -19.20 -17.09 -3.53
CA GLY A 34 -20.36 -16.56 -4.24
C GLY A 34 -20.06 -16.10 -5.68
N ARG A 35 -21.01 -15.40 -6.30
CA ARG A 35 -20.85 -14.85 -7.66
C ARG A 35 -19.75 -13.78 -7.70
N MET A 36 -18.79 -13.92 -8.60
CA MET A 36 -17.74 -12.93 -8.83
C MET A 36 -18.35 -11.60 -9.29
N ARG A 37 -18.20 -10.55 -8.48
CA ARG A 37 -18.73 -9.21 -8.80
C ARG A 37 -17.63 -8.35 -9.40
N VAL A 38 -17.35 -8.55 -10.69
CA VAL A 38 -16.31 -7.83 -11.45
C VAL A 38 -16.38 -6.32 -11.20
N GLY A 39 -17.59 -5.73 -11.21
CA GLY A 39 -17.78 -4.30 -10.96
C GLY A 39 -17.27 -3.81 -9.61
N ARG A 40 -17.29 -4.65 -8.55
CA ARG A 40 -16.75 -4.27 -7.23
C ARG A 40 -15.23 -4.26 -7.20
N ILE A 41 -14.61 -5.20 -7.92
CA ILE A 41 -13.15 -5.27 -8.05
C ILE A 41 -12.65 -4.09 -8.87
N LEU A 42 -13.30 -3.80 -10.00
CA LEU A 42 -12.97 -2.63 -10.82
C LEU A 42 -13.17 -1.32 -10.05
N LEU A 43 -14.28 -1.17 -9.31
CA LEU A 43 -14.51 0.00 -8.47
C LEU A 43 -13.40 0.18 -7.43
N PHE A 44 -12.99 -0.91 -6.77
CA PHE A 44 -11.87 -0.88 -5.83
C PHE A 44 -10.56 -0.42 -6.52
N LEU A 45 -10.18 -1.04 -7.64
CA LEU A 45 -8.94 -0.71 -8.35
C LEU A 45 -8.93 0.74 -8.87
N VAL A 46 -10.06 1.22 -9.41
CA VAL A 46 -10.20 2.61 -9.84
C VAL A 46 -10.12 3.57 -8.65
N THR A 47 -10.73 3.22 -7.51
CA THR A 47 -10.66 4.05 -6.30
C THR A 47 -9.23 4.17 -5.80
N VAL A 48 -8.50 3.05 -5.73
CA VAL A 48 -7.08 3.04 -5.33
C VAL A 48 -6.23 3.85 -6.31
N ALA A 49 -6.35 3.60 -7.62
CA ALA A 49 -5.59 4.34 -8.63
C ALA A 49 -5.86 5.86 -8.57
N THR A 50 -7.13 6.25 -8.41
CA THR A 50 -7.52 7.68 -8.33
C THR A 50 -7.02 8.31 -7.04
N PHE A 51 -7.10 7.59 -5.91
CA PHE A 51 -6.58 8.06 -4.64
C PHE A 51 -5.07 8.28 -4.70
N TYR A 52 -4.31 7.30 -5.20
CA TYR A 52 -2.85 7.41 -5.36
C TYR A 52 -2.48 8.55 -6.30
N PHE A 53 -3.18 8.66 -7.43
CA PHE A 53 -2.97 9.76 -8.36
C PHE A 53 -3.22 11.12 -7.70
N GLY A 54 -4.33 11.27 -6.96
CA GLY A 54 -4.64 12.48 -6.21
C GLY A 54 -3.58 12.83 -5.15
N VAL A 55 -3.11 11.84 -4.39
CA VAL A 55 -2.01 12.01 -3.43
C VAL A 55 -0.72 12.43 -4.16
N GLY A 56 -0.42 11.82 -5.30
CA GLY A 56 0.75 12.18 -6.11
C GLY A 56 0.71 13.61 -6.61
N LEU A 57 -0.44 14.08 -7.11
CA LEU A 57 -0.63 15.48 -7.49
C LEU A 57 -0.52 16.42 -6.29
N ALA A 58 -1.13 16.05 -5.16
CA ALA A 58 -1.05 16.84 -3.94
C ALA A 58 0.40 17.00 -3.45
N ILE A 59 1.23 15.96 -3.55
CA ILE A 59 2.65 16.03 -3.24
C ILE A 59 3.39 16.86 -4.30
N LEU A 60 3.17 16.62 -5.58
CA LEU A 60 3.90 17.30 -6.66
C LEU A 60 3.69 18.82 -6.65
N PHE A 61 2.47 19.28 -6.34
CA PHE A 61 2.17 20.72 -6.24
C PHE A 61 2.30 21.29 -4.82
N GLY A 62 2.15 20.45 -3.79
CA GLY A 62 2.15 20.88 -2.40
C GLY A 62 3.50 20.77 -1.69
N ALA A 63 4.47 20.03 -2.24
CA ALA A 63 5.76 19.79 -1.60
C ALA A 63 6.52 21.09 -1.33
N GLU A 64 6.63 21.98 -2.31
CA GLU A 64 7.37 23.23 -2.17
C GLU A 64 6.74 24.15 -1.11
N ALA A 65 5.41 24.34 -1.18
CA ALA A 65 4.68 25.11 -0.18
C ALA A 65 4.72 24.47 1.22
N ALA A 66 4.76 23.14 1.31
CA ALA A 66 4.91 22.43 2.58
C ALA A 66 6.33 22.61 3.14
N ILE A 67 7.37 22.55 2.31
CA ILE A 67 8.77 22.75 2.71
C ILE A 67 8.98 24.19 3.20
N GLU A 68 8.44 25.20 2.52
CA GLU A 68 8.56 26.59 2.98
C GLU A 68 7.92 26.82 4.35
N ARG A 69 6.74 26.22 4.60
CA ARG A 69 6.00 26.41 5.85
C ARG A 69 6.49 25.54 7.00
N LEU A 70 6.85 24.30 6.70
CA LEU A 70 7.19 23.27 7.69
C LEU A 70 8.69 23.04 7.81
N GLY A 71 9.49 23.45 6.83
CA GLY A 71 10.93 23.26 6.81
C GLY A 71 11.61 23.83 8.06
N GLY A 72 11.23 25.04 8.48
CA GLY A 72 11.74 25.62 9.72
C GLY A 72 11.39 24.82 10.98
N LEU A 73 10.25 24.10 10.98
CA LEU A 73 9.90 23.18 12.06
C LEU A 73 10.72 21.89 11.98
N PHE A 74 10.88 21.31 10.79
CA PHE A 74 11.65 20.08 10.59
C PHE A 74 13.17 20.27 10.76
N SER A 75 13.69 21.49 10.56
CA SER A 75 15.09 21.85 10.86
C SER A 75 15.30 22.28 12.32
N SER A 76 14.25 22.38 13.13
CA SER A 76 14.39 22.70 14.55
C SER A 76 15.02 21.53 15.30
N ARG A 77 16.03 21.82 16.12
CA ARG A 77 16.70 20.83 16.98
C ARG A 77 15.70 20.06 17.84
N ILE A 78 14.61 20.68 18.29
CA ILE A 78 13.55 20.02 19.07
C ILE A 78 12.83 18.96 18.22
N MET A 79 12.45 19.30 16.98
CA MET A 79 11.76 18.37 16.09
C MET A 79 12.68 17.23 15.66
N LEU A 80 13.94 17.52 15.33
CA LEU A 80 14.94 16.52 14.97
C LEU A 80 15.23 15.56 16.13
N THR A 81 15.29 16.07 17.37
CA THR A 81 15.41 15.22 18.56
C THR A 81 14.17 14.36 18.75
N ALA A 82 12.98 14.92 18.55
CA ALA A 82 11.72 14.16 18.62
C ALA A 82 11.66 13.05 17.56
N LEU A 83 12.06 13.34 16.33
CA LEU A 83 12.17 12.36 15.23
C LEU A 83 13.22 11.28 15.52
N PHE A 84 14.36 11.66 16.09
CA PHE A 84 15.40 10.71 16.51
C PHE A 84 14.87 9.74 17.58
N VAL A 85 14.21 10.25 18.62
CA VAL A 85 13.60 9.43 19.68
C VAL A 85 12.48 8.56 19.12
N ALA A 86 11.64 9.10 18.22
CA ALA A 86 10.61 8.33 17.53
C ALA A 86 11.22 7.21 16.68
N GLY A 87 12.33 7.46 15.99
CA GLY A 87 13.10 6.46 15.24
C GLY A 87 13.57 5.31 16.14
N ILE A 88 14.17 5.62 17.28
CA ILE A 88 14.57 4.61 18.29
C ILE A 88 13.34 3.82 18.77
N ALA A 89 12.24 4.50 19.08
CA ALA A 89 11.01 3.85 19.52
C ALA A 89 10.44 2.89 18.46
N LEU A 90 10.47 3.27 17.18
CA LEU A 90 10.06 2.41 16.06
C LEU A 90 10.96 1.18 15.92
N VAL A 91 12.27 1.32 16.08
CA VAL A 91 13.20 0.19 16.08
C VAL A 91 12.89 -0.78 17.23
N ILE A 92 12.66 -0.27 18.44
CA ILE A 92 12.28 -1.11 19.60
C ILE A 92 10.94 -1.81 19.34
N TRP A 93 9.97 -1.07 18.81
CA TRP A 93 8.64 -1.60 18.48
C TRP A 93 8.72 -2.70 17.41
N SER A 94 9.59 -2.55 16.40
CA SER A 94 9.82 -3.55 15.36
C SER A 94 10.15 -4.93 15.94
N PHE A 95 11.06 -5.00 16.92
CA PHE A 95 11.41 -6.26 17.58
C PHE A 95 10.25 -6.87 18.37
N GLN A 96 9.39 -6.04 18.96
CA GLN A 96 8.18 -6.52 19.66
C GLN A 96 7.16 -7.11 18.67
N LEU A 97 7.00 -6.50 17.49
CA LEU A 97 6.15 -7.04 16.42
C LEU A 97 6.69 -8.38 15.91
N GLU A 98 8.00 -8.48 15.70
CA GLU A 98 8.63 -9.72 15.27
C GLU A 98 8.50 -10.83 16.33
N ALA A 99 8.71 -10.48 17.61
CA ALA A 99 8.54 -11.41 18.73
C ALA A 99 7.09 -11.91 18.86
N LYS A 100 6.12 -11.02 18.67
CA LYS A 100 4.70 -11.38 18.66
C LYS A 100 4.35 -12.29 17.48
N ALA A 101 4.81 -11.96 16.28
CA ALA A 101 4.62 -12.78 15.09
C ALA A 101 5.22 -14.19 15.26
N LYS A 102 6.41 -14.30 15.86
CA LYS A 102 7.05 -15.58 16.18
C LYS A 102 6.26 -16.41 17.20
N ARG A 103 5.63 -15.78 18.20
CA ARG A 103 4.77 -16.45 19.19
C ARG A 103 3.48 -16.99 18.57
N GLU A 104 2.77 -16.15 17.81
CA GLU A 104 1.53 -16.55 17.11
C GLU A 104 1.78 -17.72 16.14
N LYS A 105 2.94 -17.73 15.46
CA LYS A 105 3.35 -18.83 14.57
C LYS A 105 3.69 -20.13 15.31
N LYS A 106 4.21 -20.05 16.54
CA LYS A 106 4.53 -21.22 17.39
C LYS A 106 3.30 -21.84 18.03
N GLU A 107 2.30 -21.02 18.37
CA GLU A 107 1.06 -21.47 19.02
C GLU A 107 0.08 -22.12 18.03
N GLY A 108 0.42 -22.21 16.74
CA GLY A 108 -0.47 -22.73 15.70
C GLY A 108 -1.72 -21.86 15.49
N ALA A 109 -1.77 -20.68 16.10
CA ALA A 109 -2.85 -19.73 15.95
C ALA A 109 -2.82 -19.22 14.49
N PRO A 110 -3.88 -19.41 13.70
CA PRO A 110 -3.88 -18.93 12.33
C PRO A 110 -3.73 -17.40 12.35
N PRO A 111 -2.72 -16.82 11.65
CA PRO A 111 -2.41 -15.39 11.67
C PRO A 111 -3.40 -14.62 10.78
N SER A 112 -4.69 -14.81 11.05
CA SER A 112 -5.76 -14.39 10.15
C SER A 112 -7.05 -14.06 10.89
N SER A 113 -7.22 -14.33 12.18
CA SER A 113 -8.51 -14.11 12.87
C SER A 113 -8.99 -12.65 12.87
N ARG A 114 -8.11 -11.66 12.85
CA ARG A 114 -8.49 -10.24 12.71
C ARG A 114 -8.82 -9.88 11.26
N ILE A 115 -8.01 -10.29 10.29
CA ILE A 115 -8.23 -10.01 8.87
C ILE A 115 -9.46 -10.78 8.34
N LEU A 116 -9.66 -12.03 8.76
CA LEU A 116 -10.87 -12.85 8.54
C LEU A 116 -12.13 -12.22 9.16
N ARG A 117 -12.05 -11.68 10.39
CA ARG A 117 -13.18 -10.98 11.05
C ARG A 117 -13.50 -9.62 10.42
N TRP A 118 -12.53 -8.98 9.80
CA TRP A 118 -12.75 -7.80 8.97
C TRP A 118 -13.31 -8.22 7.61
N ARG A 119 -12.90 -9.40 7.11
CA ARG A 119 -13.44 -10.04 5.92
C ARG A 119 -14.95 -10.30 6.02
N ASP A 120 -15.42 -10.88 7.11
CA ASP A 120 -16.84 -11.18 7.29
C ASP A 120 -17.68 -9.90 7.46
N ARG A 121 -17.06 -8.84 7.99
CA ARG A 121 -17.69 -7.52 8.12
C ARG A 121 -17.74 -6.71 6.82
N ALA A 122 -16.77 -6.88 5.92
CA ALA A 122 -16.70 -6.13 4.67
C ALA A 122 -17.37 -6.85 3.48
N VAL A 123 -17.39 -8.19 3.47
CA VAL A 123 -18.06 -8.97 2.40
C VAL A 123 -19.57 -9.15 2.64
N GLY A 124 -20.01 -9.01 3.90
CA GLY A 124 -21.42 -9.08 4.27
C GLY A 124 -21.89 -10.53 4.41
N SER A 125 -22.59 -10.79 5.50
CA SER A 125 -23.28 -12.05 5.76
C SER A 125 -24.22 -12.40 4.60
N PRO A 126 -24.37 -13.68 4.19
CA PRO A 126 -25.24 -14.09 3.07
C PRO A 126 -26.75 -13.89 3.30
N SER A 127 -27.15 -13.25 4.39
CA SER A 127 -28.55 -13.17 4.82
C SER A 127 -28.97 -11.72 5.05
N SER A 128 -29.19 -10.97 3.97
CA SER A 128 -30.21 -9.92 3.90
C SER A 128 -30.25 -9.31 2.51
N ASP A 129 -31.32 -9.59 1.78
CA ASP A 129 -31.86 -8.68 0.78
C ASP A 129 -32.07 -7.30 1.44
N ALA A 130 -31.29 -6.29 1.05
CA ALA A 130 -31.69 -4.87 1.08
C ALA A 130 -30.59 -3.96 0.51
N GLY A 131 -30.94 -3.19 -0.53
CA GLY A 131 -30.43 -1.82 -0.70
C GLY A 131 -29.13 -1.63 -1.50
N SER A 132 -29.32 -1.18 -2.74
CA SER A 132 -28.34 -0.76 -3.76
C SER A 132 -27.36 0.39 -3.40
N GLY A 133 -27.04 0.65 -2.13
CA GLY A 133 -26.28 1.86 -1.74
C GLY A 133 -25.07 1.65 -0.81
N SER A 134 -25.10 0.69 0.10
CA SER A 134 -24.15 0.64 1.23
C SER A 134 -22.83 -0.10 0.92
N GLY A 135 -22.87 -1.10 0.04
CA GLY A 135 -21.70 -1.94 -0.26
C GLY A 135 -20.60 -1.23 -1.05
N GLY A 136 -20.96 -0.28 -1.93
CA GLY A 136 -19.98 0.49 -2.70
C GLY A 136 -19.23 1.49 -1.80
N VAL A 137 -19.95 2.17 -0.91
CA VAL A 137 -19.38 3.12 0.05
C VAL A 137 -18.45 2.42 1.04
N ALA A 138 -18.83 1.22 1.53
CA ALA A 138 -17.96 0.42 2.40
C ALA A 138 -16.66 -0.02 1.69
N LEU A 139 -16.74 -0.38 0.40
CA LEU A 139 -15.56 -0.74 -0.40
C LEU A 139 -14.66 0.46 -0.69
N MET A 140 -15.25 1.62 -0.99
CA MET A 140 -14.50 2.86 -1.13
C MET A 140 -13.82 3.24 0.19
N GLY A 141 -14.53 3.15 1.32
CA GLY A 141 -13.96 3.36 2.64
C GLY A 141 -12.83 2.38 2.98
N LEU A 142 -12.93 1.13 2.51
CA LEU A 142 -11.88 0.12 2.68
C LEU A 142 -10.67 0.41 1.78
N ALA A 143 -10.88 0.81 0.52
CA ALA A 143 -9.82 1.25 -0.39
C ALA A 143 -9.09 2.48 0.15
N LEU A 144 -9.84 3.47 0.63
CA LEU A 144 -9.29 4.67 1.26
C LEU A 144 -8.57 4.31 2.56
N GLY A 145 -9.18 3.55 3.46
CA GLY A 145 -8.55 3.14 4.72
C GLY A 145 -7.28 2.32 4.52
N ALA A 146 -7.29 1.36 3.59
CA ALA A 146 -6.10 0.62 3.20
C ALA A 146 -5.04 1.55 2.60
N GLY A 147 -5.44 2.44 1.69
CA GLY A 147 -4.58 3.47 1.11
C GLY A 147 -3.92 4.33 2.20
N THR A 148 -4.68 4.87 3.15
CA THR A 148 -4.15 5.71 4.23
C THR A 148 -3.19 4.95 5.15
N VAL A 149 -3.45 3.67 5.43
CA VAL A 149 -2.54 2.83 6.22
C VAL A 149 -1.26 2.52 5.44
N GLU A 150 -1.35 2.31 4.13
CA GLU A 150 -0.19 2.07 3.27
C GLU A 150 0.58 3.35 2.90
N VAL A 151 0.00 4.55 3.06
CA VAL A 151 0.70 5.83 2.86
C VAL A 151 1.99 5.90 3.68
N ALA A 152 2.01 5.32 4.88
CA ALA A 152 3.21 5.23 5.71
C ALA A 152 4.29 4.29 5.15
N THR A 153 3.93 3.38 4.24
CA THR A 153 4.81 2.38 3.64
C THR A 153 5.02 2.58 2.13
N MET A 154 4.50 3.68 1.56
CA MET A 154 4.60 4.10 0.15
C MET A 154 6.02 4.49 -0.28
N LEU A 155 7.08 3.91 0.30
CA LEU A 155 8.46 4.20 -0.08
C LEU A 155 8.70 4.11 -1.61
N PRO A 156 8.15 3.11 -2.34
CA PRO A 156 8.29 3.06 -3.79
C PRO A 156 7.63 4.26 -4.49
N TYR A 157 6.40 4.62 -4.09
CA TYR A 157 5.65 5.72 -4.71
C TYR A 157 6.26 7.09 -4.40
N LEU A 158 6.67 7.31 -3.15
CA LEU A 158 7.37 8.54 -2.76
C LEU A 158 8.73 8.65 -3.45
N GLY A 159 9.46 7.54 -3.58
CA GLY A 159 10.70 7.48 -4.36
C GLY A 159 10.47 7.80 -5.84
N ALA A 160 9.38 7.30 -6.43
CA ALA A 160 8.98 7.61 -7.80
C ALA A 160 8.67 9.10 -7.98
N ILE A 161 7.93 9.71 -7.04
CA ILE A 161 7.67 11.16 -7.04
C ILE A 161 8.99 11.94 -6.89
N GLY A 162 9.86 11.54 -5.96
CA GLY A 162 11.18 12.14 -5.78
C GLY A 162 12.00 12.15 -7.07
N LEU A 163 12.15 10.97 -7.70
CA LEU A 163 12.83 10.83 -9.00
C LEU A 163 12.21 11.71 -10.08
N LEU A 164 10.87 11.81 -10.11
CA LEU A 164 10.14 12.64 -11.06
C LEU A 164 10.38 14.13 -10.82
N THR A 165 10.40 14.59 -9.56
CA THR A 165 10.65 15.99 -9.19
C THR A 165 12.10 16.42 -9.39
N THR A 166 13.06 15.49 -9.31
CA THR A 166 14.48 15.75 -9.60
C THR A 166 14.82 15.65 -11.08
N SER A 167 13.84 15.28 -11.92
CA SER A 167 14.03 15.16 -13.37
C SER A 167 13.51 16.40 -14.08
N ASP A 168 13.99 16.67 -15.30
CA ASP A 168 13.55 17.79 -16.14
C ASP A 168 12.12 17.60 -16.72
N VAL A 169 11.31 16.71 -16.12
CA VAL A 169 9.95 16.41 -16.56
C VAL A 169 9.01 17.43 -15.93
N GLY A 170 8.74 18.50 -16.67
CA GLY A 170 7.76 19.51 -16.28
C GLY A 170 6.30 19.06 -16.42
N TRP A 171 5.40 19.81 -15.78
CA TRP A 171 3.97 19.71 -16.02
C TRP A 171 3.64 20.09 -17.48
N PRO A 172 2.71 19.41 -18.18
CA PRO A 172 1.77 18.37 -17.73
C PRO A 172 2.28 16.92 -17.79
N LEU A 173 3.50 16.72 -18.26
CA LEU A 173 4.03 15.38 -18.53
C LEU A 173 4.20 14.57 -17.23
N SER A 174 4.60 15.19 -16.12
CA SER A 174 4.73 14.54 -14.81
C SER A 174 3.39 13.95 -14.33
N GLY A 175 2.28 14.65 -14.58
CA GLY A 175 0.93 14.13 -14.32
C GLY A 175 0.62 12.89 -15.17
N GLY A 176 0.96 12.92 -16.46
CA GLY A 176 0.83 11.75 -17.33
C GLY A 176 1.66 10.55 -16.85
N VAL A 177 2.89 10.79 -16.38
CA VAL A 177 3.77 9.76 -15.82
C VAL A 177 3.21 9.16 -14.53
N LEU A 178 2.66 9.99 -13.63
CA LEU A 178 1.99 9.51 -12.42
C LEU A 178 0.74 8.67 -12.73
N ALA A 179 -0.04 9.08 -13.72
CA ALA A 179 -1.18 8.30 -14.19
C ALA A 179 -0.73 6.94 -14.74
N ALA A 180 0.32 6.92 -15.58
CA ALA A 180 0.91 5.70 -16.10
C ALA A 180 1.45 4.79 -14.99
N TYR A 181 2.12 5.36 -13.99
CA TYR A 181 2.58 4.63 -12.80
C TYR A 181 1.40 3.96 -12.08
N CYS A 182 0.32 4.69 -11.81
CA CYS A 182 -0.86 4.15 -11.14
C CYS A 182 -1.53 3.02 -11.95
N LEU A 183 -1.52 3.12 -13.29
CA LEU A 183 -2.02 2.06 -14.16
C LEU A 183 -1.16 0.81 -14.11
N VAL A 184 0.18 0.96 -14.15
CA VAL A 184 1.12 -0.17 -14.00
C VAL A 184 0.94 -0.83 -12.64
N MET A 185 0.72 -0.04 -11.59
CA MET A 185 0.49 -0.53 -10.23
C MET A 185 -0.76 -1.42 -10.12
N ILE A 186 -1.88 -1.08 -10.76
CA ILE A 186 -3.10 -1.91 -10.72
C ILE A 186 -3.12 -3.03 -11.78
N LEU A 187 -2.18 -3.01 -12.73
CA LEU A 187 -2.15 -3.92 -13.87
C LEU A 187 -2.14 -5.40 -13.45
N PRO A 188 -1.33 -5.86 -12.47
CA PRO A 188 -1.32 -7.27 -12.09
C PRO A 188 -2.68 -7.76 -11.60
N ALA A 189 -3.39 -6.95 -10.80
CA ALA A 189 -4.73 -7.29 -10.33
C ALA A 189 -5.75 -7.37 -11.47
N LEU A 190 -5.64 -6.49 -12.48
CA LEU A 190 -6.45 -6.56 -13.70
C LEU A 190 -6.14 -7.81 -14.53
N VAL A 191 -4.86 -8.19 -14.63
CA VAL A 191 -4.45 -9.42 -15.30
C VAL A 191 -5.03 -10.65 -14.59
N PHE A 192 -4.93 -10.73 -13.26
CA PHE A 192 -5.55 -11.82 -12.49
C PHE A 192 -7.07 -11.86 -12.65
N LEU A 193 -7.72 -10.70 -12.68
CA LEU A 193 -9.16 -10.59 -12.92
C LEU A 193 -9.54 -11.18 -14.29
N LEU A 194 -8.84 -10.78 -15.36
CA LEU A 194 -9.07 -11.28 -16.72
C LEU A 194 -8.79 -12.78 -16.84
N LEU A 195 -7.66 -13.24 -16.30
CA LEU A 195 -7.30 -14.65 -16.30
C LEU A 195 -8.35 -15.49 -15.58
N ARG A 196 -8.90 -14.99 -14.47
CA ARG A 196 -9.97 -15.69 -13.76
C ARG A 196 -11.27 -15.73 -14.55
N LEU A 197 -11.60 -14.68 -15.31
CA LEU A 197 -12.79 -14.66 -16.17
C LEU A 197 -12.70 -15.66 -17.32
N VAL A 198 -11.51 -15.84 -17.90
CA VAL A 198 -11.30 -16.72 -19.07
C VAL A 198 -10.95 -18.16 -18.66
N ALA A 199 -10.25 -18.35 -17.54
CA ALA A 199 -9.64 -19.62 -17.15
C ALA A 199 -9.75 -19.90 -15.64
N ALA A 200 -10.92 -19.65 -15.03
CA ALA A 200 -11.17 -19.83 -13.59
C ALA A 200 -10.59 -21.15 -13.02
N ARG A 201 -10.83 -22.28 -13.70
CA ARG A 201 -10.37 -23.62 -13.27
C ARG A 201 -8.84 -23.74 -13.11
N TRP A 202 -8.07 -22.98 -13.87
CA TRP A 202 -6.60 -23.00 -13.83
C TRP A 202 -6.03 -21.98 -12.86
N VAL A 203 -6.74 -20.87 -12.66
CA VAL A 203 -6.26 -19.70 -11.93
C VAL A 203 -6.63 -19.77 -10.45
N ASP A 204 -7.80 -20.30 -10.11
CA ASP A 204 -8.25 -20.49 -8.72
C ASP A 204 -7.20 -21.20 -7.82
N PRO A 205 -6.54 -22.30 -8.21
CA PRO A 205 -5.50 -22.92 -7.39
C PRO A 205 -4.24 -22.04 -7.23
N VAL A 206 -3.92 -21.20 -8.21
CA VAL A 206 -2.80 -20.24 -8.13
C VAL A 206 -3.16 -19.09 -7.19
N LEU A 207 -4.37 -18.55 -7.29
CA LEU A 207 -4.87 -17.49 -6.40
C LEU A 207 -4.90 -17.96 -4.94
N LEU A 208 -5.33 -19.20 -4.68
CA LEU A 208 -5.32 -19.79 -3.33
C LEU A 208 -3.90 -19.99 -2.80
N LYS A 209 -2.95 -20.40 -3.65
CA LYS A 209 -1.52 -20.49 -3.27
C LYS A 209 -0.94 -19.11 -2.97
N LEU A 210 -1.28 -18.10 -3.77
CA LEU A 210 -0.84 -16.72 -3.55
C LEU A 210 -1.41 -16.15 -2.25
N ASP A 211 -2.71 -16.34 -1.99
CA ASP A 211 -3.36 -15.94 -0.73
C ASP A 211 -2.69 -16.61 0.48
N GLY A 212 -2.45 -17.93 0.40
CA GLY A 212 -1.75 -18.68 1.43
C GLY A 212 -0.29 -18.23 1.63
N TRP A 213 0.44 -17.95 0.55
CA TRP A 213 1.82 -17.46 0.61
C TRP A 213 1.90 -16.06 1.21
N LEU A 214 1.05 -15.14 0.73
CA LEU A 214 0.97 -13.77 1.21
C LEU A 214 0.58 -13.71 2.69
N THR A 215 -0.43 -14.48 3.10
CA THR A 215 -0.86 -14.57 4.51
C THR A 215 0.27 -15.08 5.41
N ARG A 216 1.10 -16.01 4.92
CA ARG A 216 2.20 -16.60 5.68
C ARG A 216 3.45 -15.72 5.73
N ASN A 217 3.63 -14.84 4.75
CA ASN A 217 4.78 -13.92 4.66
C ASN A 217 4.49 -12.51 5.24
N SER A 218 3.21 -12.14 5.32
CA SER A 218 2.66 -10.86 5.80
C SER A 218 3.20 -10.37 7.16
N THR A 219 3.29 -11.27 8.14
CA THR A 219 3.57 -10.86 9.54
C THR A 219 5.02 -10.41 9.76
N ASN A 220 5.95 -10.79 8.88
CA ASN A 220 7.36 -10.43 8.99
C ASN A 220 7.70 -9.13 8.25
N THR A 221 6.90 -8.76 7.24
CA THR A 221 7.15 -7.56 6.44
C THR A 221 6.88 -6.28 7.24
N LEU A 222 5.83 -6.25 8.07
CA LEU A 222 5.52 -5.06 8.87
C LEU A 222 6.60 -4.75 9.90
N SER A 223 7.13 -5.76 10.61
CA SER A 223 8.23 -5.54 11.57
C SER A 223 9.48 -5.05 10.86
N TRP A 224 9.84 -5.64 9.72
CA TRP A 224 10.98 -5.19 8.92
C TRP A 224 10.82 -3.76 8.40
N VAL A 225 9.66 -3.40 7.86
CA VAL A 225 9.40 -2.04 7.36
C VAL A 225 9.45 -1.03 8.49
N VAL A 226 8.79 -1.29 9.61
CA VAL A 226 8.83 -0.42 10.80
C VAL A 226 10.27 -0.28 11.33
N GLY A 227 11.05 -1.37 11.31
CA GLY A 227 12.45 -1.38 11.73
C GLY A 227 13.33 -0.54 10.81
N ILE A 228 13.23 -0.73 9.50
CA ILE A 228 13.97 0.05 8.48
C ILE A 228 13.62 1.53 8.61
N LEU A 229 12.33 1.89 8.70
CA LEU A 229 11.91 3.28 8.89
C LEU A 229 12.49 3.90 10.17
N GLY A 230 12.49 3.14 11.26
CA GLY A 230 13.10 3.57 12.52
C GLY A 230 14.60 3.83 12.38
N VAL A 231 15.34 2.92 11.74
CA VAL A 231 16.78 3.07 11.49
C VAL A 231 17.06 4.26 10.58
N LEU A 232 16.30 4.43 9.49
CA LEU A 232 16.46 5.54 8.56
C LEU A 232 16.24 6.89 9.28
N LEU A 233 15.21 6.99 10.11
CA LEU A 233 14.97 8.19 10.93
C LEU A 233 16.17 8.47 11.84
N VAL A 234 16.62 7.48 12.61
CA VAL A 234 17.77 7.63 13.53
C VAL A 234 19.01 8.10 12.78
N VAL A 235 19.37 7.44 11.67
CA VAL A 235 20.57 7.78 10.89
C VAL A 235 20.44 9.17 10.27
N SER A 236 19.26 9.53 9.77
CA SER A 236 19.02 10.82 9.12
C SER A 236 19.09 12.01 10.08
N THR A 237 18.75 11.83 11.36
CA THR A 237 18.74 12.91 12.36
C THR A 237 19.92 12.85 13.32
N ALA A 238 20.67 11.73 13.39
CA ALA A 238 21.76 11.53 14.34
C ALA A 238 22.82 12.63 14.26
N GLY A 239 23.25 13.01 13.04
CA GLY A 239 24.32 14.00 12.84
C GLY A 239 23.96 15.43 13.27
N GLU A 240 22.67 15.73 13.44
CA GLU A 240 22.22 17.05 13.92
C GLU A 240 21.91 17.06 15.43
N VAL A 241 21.63 15.88 16.00
CA VAL A 241 21.22 15.71 17.41
C VAL A 241 22.42 15.40 18.32
N LEU A 242 23.28 14.47 17.91
CA LEU A 242 24.48 14.02 18.63
C LEU A 242 25.69 14.92 18.36
#